data_AF-A0ABD4VIX3-F1
#
_entry.id   AF-A0ABD4VIX3-F1
#
_cell.length_a   1.000
_cell.length_b   1.000
_cell.length_c   1.000
_cell.angle_alpha   90.00
_cell.angle_beta   90.00
_cell.angle_gamma   90.00
#
_symmetry.space_group_name_H-M   'P 1'
#
loop_
_entity.id
_entity.type
_entity.pdbx_description
1 polymer ?
#
loop_
_entity_poly.entity_id
_entity_poly.type
_entity_poly.pdbx_seq_one_letter_code
_entity_poly.pdbx_strand_id
1 'polypeptide(L)'
;MPRPKTKEDLLLAAKENFEKLQTLISKLSDQELNTPFDFSQDAKKKEAHWRRDKNVRDVLIHLYEWHQLLLNWVYSNQEGQEQPFLPAPYNWRTYGELNLEFWKKHQNTSLKEATEIFHQSHQDVLDLADTFTNEELFSKNVYKWVGGTVLGSYFVSATSSHYDWAMKKLKAHQKNCKAK
;
A
#
# COMPACT_ATOMS: atom_id res chain seq x y z
N MET A 1 -2.60 -15.86 4.86
CA MET A 1 -3.91 -15.85 5.55
C MET A 1 -5.01 -15.86 4.51
N PRO A 2 -6.20 -16.43 4.80
CA PRO A 2 -7.36 -16.28 3.92
C PRO A 2 -7.67 -14.80 3.70
N ARG A 3 -8.16 -14.44 2.51
CA ARG A 3 -8.59 -13.06 2.24
C ARG A 3 -9.80 -12.73 3.12
N PRO A 4 -9.85 -11.54 3.75
CA PRO A 4 -11.00 -11.08 4.51
C PRO A 4 -12.31 -11.20 3.72
N LYS A 5 -13.38 -11.62 4.41
CA LYS A 5 -14.73 -11.74 3.83
C LYS A 5 -15.79 -10.95 4.60
N THR A 6 -15.40 -10.32 5.70
CA THR A 6 -16.26 -9.50 6.54
C THR A 6 -15.56 -8.19 6.90
N LYS A 7 -16.33 -7.18 7.32
CA LYS A 7 -15.79 -5.92 7.83
C LYS A 7 -14.82 -6.15 8.99
N GLU A 8 -15.18 -7.03 9.91
CA GLU A 8 -14.36 -7.38 11.07
C GLU A 8 -13.01 -7.99 10.64
N ASP A 9 -13.05 -8.99 9.74
CA ASP A 9 -11.83 -9.61 9.20
C ASP A 9 -10.94 -8.58 8.49
N LEU A 10 -11.56 -7.64 7.76
CA LEU A 10 -10.85 -6.59 7.03
C LEU A 10 -10.08 -5.67 7.99
N LEU A 11 -10.78 -5.13 8.99
CA LEU A 11 -10.20 -4.23 9.98
C LEU A 11 -9.12 -4.93 10.81
N LEU A 12 -9.37 -6.17 11.23
CA LEU A 12 -8.40 -6.97 11.97
C LEU A 12 -7.15 -7.24 11.12
N ALA A 13 -7.31 -7.73 9.88
CA ALA A 13 -6.19 -8.01 9.01
C ALA A 13 -5.37 -6.75 8.66
N ALA A 14 -6.04 -5.61 8.46
CA ALA A 14 -5.38 -4.33 8.20
C ALA A 14 -4.52 -3.90 9.40
N LYS A 15 -5.09 -3.91 10.61
CA LYS A 15 -4.38 -3.56 11.86
C LYS A 15 -3.20 -4.48 12.14
N GLU A 16 -3.42 -5.79 12.14
CA GLU A 16 -2.36 -6.75 12.44
C GLU A 16 -1.21 -6.68 11.43
N ASN A 17 -1.50 -6.54 10.13
CA ASN A 17 -0.46 -6.49 9.12
C ASN A 17 0.30 -5.15 9.16
N PHE A 18 -0.37 -4.06 9.54
CA PHE A 18 0.26 -2.78 9.80
C PHE A 18 1.22 -2.86 10.99
N GLU A 19 0.79 -3.45 12.11
CA GLU A 19 1.63 -3.69 13.29
C GLU A 19 2.83 -4.61 12.98
N LYS A 20 2.62 -5.67 12.20
CA LYS A 20 3.70 -6.56 11.74
C LYS A 20 4.72 -5.82 10.89
N LEU A 21 4.27 -4.95 9.99
CA LEU A 21 5.14 -4.12 9.16
C LEU A 21 5.92 -3.10 10.01
N GLN A 22 5.25 -2.38 10.91
CA GLN A 22 5.91 -1.44 11.83
C GLN A 22 6.95 -2.14 12.71
N THR A 23 6.60 -3.30 13.27
CA THR A 23 7.53 -4.13 14.08
C THR A 23 8.72 -4.61 13.27
N LEU A 24 8.54 -4.90 11.97
CA LEU A 24 9.64 -5.27 11.09
C LEU A 24 10.57 -4.07 10.86
N ILE A 25 10.01 -2.88 10.60
CA ILE A 25 10.76 -1.65 10.36
C ILE A 25 11.53 -1.22 11.62
N SER A 26 10.91 -1.28 12.80
CA SER A 26 11.56 -0.88 14.06
C SER A 26 12.72 -1.79 14.47
N LYS A 27 12.79 -3.01 13.90
CA LYS A 27 13.88 -3.96 14.11
C LYS A 27 14.99 -3.86 13.08
N LEU A 28 14.89 -2.95 12.09
CA LEU A 28 15.97 -2.69 11.15
C LEU A 28 17.15 -2.04 11.89
N SER A 29 18.36 -2.53 11.66
CA SER A 29 19.57 -1.90 12.20
C SER A 29 19.89 -0.59 11.47
N ASP A 30 20.74 0.26 12.07
CA ASP A 30 21.23 1.47 11.41
C ASP A 30 21.90 1.14 10.07
N GLN A 31 22.65 0.04 9.99
CA GLN A 31 23.24 -0.42 8.73
C GLN A 31 22.15 -0.77 7.70
N GLU A 32 21.11 -1.51 8.10
CA GLU A 32 20.01 -1.89 7.20
C GLU A 32 19.22 -0.66 6.72
N LEU A 33 19.03 0.36 7.57
CA LEU A 33 18.35 1.61 7.22
C LEU A 33 19.18 2.49 6.27
N ASN A 34 20.51 2.52 6.45
CA ASN A 34 21.41 3.37 5.66
C ASN A 34 21.96 2.67 4.41
N THR A 35 21.73 1.37 4.24
CA THR A 35 22.14 0.64 3.03
C THR A 35 21.04 0.74 1.97
N PRO A 36 21.32 1.30 0.78
CA PRO A 36 20.36 1.31 -0.31
C PRO A 36 19.95 -0.10 -0.73
N PHE A 37 18.68 -0.25 -1.10
CA PHE A 37 18.16 -1.48 -1.65
C PHE A 37 18.84 -1.77 -2.99
N ASP A 38 19.44 -2.95 -3.10
CA ASP A 38 20.01 -3.46 -4.34
C ASP A 38 19.57 -4.91 -4.54
N PHE A 39 18.77 -5.10 -5.58
CA PHE A 39 18.28 -6.40 -6.03
C PHE A 39 18.74 -6.73 -7.45
N SER A 40 19.71 -5.97 -7.99
CA SER A 40 20.17 -6.09 -9.38
C SER A 40 20.74 -7.47 -9.73
N GLN A 41 21.31 -8.16 -8.73
CA GLN A 41 21.92 -9.48 -8.87
C GLN A 41 20.92 -10.66 -8.76
N ASP A 42 19.65 -10.41 -8.38
CA ASP A 42 18.65 -11.46 -8.26
C ASP A 42 17.74 -11.50 -9.50
N ALA A 43 18.04 -12.42 -10.42
CA ALA A 43 17.29 -12.61 -11.66
C ALA A 43 15.80 -12.97 -11.46
N LYS A 44 15.38 -13.34 -10.23
CA LYS A 44 13.97 -13.59 -9.89
C LYS A 44 13.19 -12.31 -9.59
N LYS A 45 13.86 -11.17 -9.38
CA LYS A 45 13.29 -9.87 -9.01
C LYS A 45 12.99 -9.03 -10.26
N LYS A 46 12.00 -9.48 -11.05
CA LYS A 46 11.71 -8.93 -12.39
C LYS A 46 10.77 -7.74 -12.37
N GLU A 47 9.92 -7.63 -11.36
CA GLU A 47 8.93 -6.56 -11.25
C GLU A 47 9.59 -5.19 -11.05
N ALA A 48 9.01 -4.15 -11.65
CA ALA A 48 9.58 -2.80 -11.66
C ALA A 48 9.87 -2.24 -10.26
N HIS A 49 9.04 -2.62 -9.27
CA HIS A 49 9.21 -2.14 -7.90
C HIS A 49 10.54 -2.55 -7.28
N TRP A 50 11.16 -3.67 -7.67
CA TRP A 50 12.48 -4.08 -7.16
C TRP A 50 13.59 -3.11 -7.57
N ARG A 51 13.42 -2.42 -8.69
CA ARG A 51 14.37 -1.43 -9.19
C ARG A 51 13.99 0.00 -8.81
N ARG A 52 12.70 0.28 -8.69
CA ARG A 52 12.19 1.62 -8.37
C ARG A 52 12.56 2.04 -6.94
N ASP A 53 12.13 1.27 -5.94
CA ASP A 53 12.28 1.68 -4.54
C ASP A 53 13.72 1.40 -4.05
N LYS A 54 14.34 2.40 -3.41
CA LYS A 54 15.75 2.39 -3.03
C LYS A 54 16.00 2.30 -1.53
N ASN A 55 14.98 2.52 -0.71
CA ASN A 55 15.09 2.53 0.75
C ASN A 55 13.70 2.36 1.39
N VAL A 56 13.65 2.36 2.72
CA VAL A 56 12.40 2.23 3.48
C VAL A 56 11.42 3.37 3.16
N ARG A 57 11.90 4.61 3.01
CA ARG A 57 11.05 5.76 2.64
C ARG A 57 10.26 5.48 1.37
N ASP A 58 10.92 5.01 0.30
CA ASP A 58 10.25 4.74 -0.97
C ASP A 58 9.13 3.69 -0.85
N VAL A 59 9.30 2.70 0.04
CA VAL A 59 8.27 1.70 0.32
C VAL A 59 7.10 2.33 1.07
N LEU A 60 7.37 3.15 2.09
CA LEU A 60 6.34 3.83 2.87
C LEU A 60 5.54 4.81 2.02
N ILE A 61 6.21 5.58 1.15
CA ILE A 61 5.56 6.46 0.18
C ILE A 61 4.66 5.67 -0.77
N HIS A 62 5.12 4.52 -1.26
CA HIS A 62 4.30 3.70 -2.14
C HIS A 62 3.01 3.24 -1.44
N LEU A 63 3.10 2.82 -0.18
CA LEU A 63 1.92 2.45 0.60
C LEU A 63 1.01 3.66 0.85
N TYR A 64 1.57 4.79 1.26
CA TYR A 64 0.85 6.05 1.48
C TYR A 64 0.08 6.49 0.23
N GLU A 65 0.71 6.56 -0.94
CA GLU A 65 0.05 6.99 -2.17
C GLU A 65 -1.07 6.04 -2.60
N TRP A 66 -0.94 4.74 -2.32
CA TRP A 66 -2.03 3.79 -2.56
C TRP A 66 -3.19 3.92 -1.56
N HIS A 67 -2.91 4.35 -0.32
CA HIS A 67 -3.98 4.77 0.59
C HIS A 67 -4.68 6.03 0.04
N GLN A 68 -3.93 7.02 -0.44
CA GLN A 68 -4.51 8.24 -1.01
C GLN A 68 -5.37 7.94 -2.24
N LEU A 69 -4.95 7.02 -3.12
CA LEU A 69 -5.78 6.54 -4.23
C LEU A 69 -7.11 5.98 -3.75
N LEU A 70 -7.10 5.11 -2.73
CA LEU A 70 -8.31 4.54 -2.15
C LEU A 70 -9.23 5.61 -1.54
N LEU A 71 -8.67 6.47 -0.69
CA LEU A 71 -9.41 7.53 0.00
C LEU A 71 -10.08 8.47 -1.01
N ASN A 72 -9.29 9.03 -1.94
CA ASN A 72 -9.80 9.95 -2.96
C ASN A 72 -10.84 9.29 -3.87
N TRP A 73 -10.60 8.04 -4.27
CA TRP A 73 -11.54 7.29 -5.10
C TRP A 73 -12.89 7.11 -4.39
N VAL A 74 -12.88 6.67 -3.13
CA VAL A 74 -14.12 6.45 -2.38
C VAL A 74 -14.86 7.77 -2.13
N TYR A 75 -14.17 8.81 -1.64
CA TYR A 75 -14.81 10.09 -1.32
C TYR A 75 -15.45 10.74 -2.54
N SER A 76 -14.71 10.89 -3.65
CA SER A 76 -15.30 11.51 -4.85
C SER A 76 -16.51 10.74 -5.38
N ASN A 77 -16.45 9.40 -5.37
CA ASN A 77 -17.59 8.60 -5.84
C ASN A 77 -18.79 8.64 -4.88
N GLN A 78 -18.58 8.77 -3.57
CA GLN A 78 -19.67 9.02 -2.60
C GLN A 78 -20.30 10.40 -2.77
N GLU A 79 -19.53 11.40 -3.21
CA GLU A 79 -19.99 12.75 -3.54
C GLU A 79 -20.63 12.85 -4.94
N GLY A 80 -20.78 11.73 -5.66
CA GLY A 80 -21.38 11.69 -7.00
C GLY A 80 -20.44 12.13 -8.12
N GLN A 81 -19.16 12.33 -7.83
CA GLN A 81 -18.11 12.60 -8.83
C GLN A 81 -17.51 11.27 -9.27
N GLU A 82 -18.16 10.62 -10.23
CA GLU A 82 -17.75 9.28 -10.69
C GLU A 82 -16.34 9.31 -11.29
N GLN A 83 -15.44 8.54 -10.69
CA GLN A 83 -14.06 8.41 -11.17
C GLN A 83 -13.51 7.00 -10.99
N PRO A 84 -12.60 6.55 -11.88
CA PRO A 84 -11.90 5.27 -11.72
C PRO A 84 -10.94 5.30 -10.53
N PHE A 85 -10.59 4.12 -10.01
CA PHE A 85 -9.60 3.97 -8.92
C PHE A 85 -8.23 4.56 -9.27
N LEU A 86 -7.80 4.38 -10.53
CA LEU A 86 -6.57 4.96 -11.04
C LEU A 86 -6.89 6.28 -11.76
N PRO A 87 -6.31 7.41 -11.36
CA PRO A 87 -6.59 8.70 -11.97
C PRO A 87 -6.07 8.74 -13.41
N ALA A 88 -6.76 9.47 -14.28
CA ALA A 88 -6.30 9.73 -15.63
C ALA A 88 -4.92 10.42 -15.62
N PRO A 89 -4.02 10.11 -16.57
CA PRO A 89 -4.20 9.24 -17.74
C PRO A 89 -3.93 7.74 -17.48
N TYR A 90 -3.79 7.32 -16.22
CA TYR A 90 -3.33 5.98 -15.88
C TYR A 90 -4.45 4.94 -15.84
N ASN A 91 -4.08 3.68 -16.07
CA ASN A 91 -4.95 2.52 -15.95
C ASN A 91 -4.14 1.30 -15.48
N TRP A 92 -4.79 0.15 -15.32
CA TRP A 92 -4.12 -1.06 -14.81
C TRP A 92 -2.98 -1.60 -15.69
N ARG A 93 -2.84 -1.15 -16.93
CA ARG A 93 -1.67 -1.44 -17.78
C ARG A 93 -0.53 -0.45 -17.57
N THR A 94 -0.85 0.81 -17.25
CA THR A 94 0.12 1.91 -17.12
C THR A 94 0.36 2.35 -15.68
N TYR A 95 -0.25 1.72 -14.67
CA TYR A 95 -0.08 2.08 -13.25
C TYR A 95 1.39 1.98 -12.77
N GLY A 96 2.24 1.22 -13.47
CA GLY A 96 3.68 1.23 -13.24
C GLY A 96 4.32 2.61 -13.42
N GLU A 97 3.81 3.41 -14.37
CA GLU A 97 4.23 4.80 -14.62
C GLU A 97 3.71 5.71 -13.49
N LEU A 98 2.45 5.56 -13.08
CA LEU A 98 1.90 6.28 -11.92
C LEU A 98 2.75 6.04 -10.66
N ASN A 99 3.14 4.79 -10.42
CA ASN A 99 4.01 4.45 -9.30
C ASN A 99 5.40 5.09 -9.40
N LEU A 100 5.91 5.33 -10.61
CA LEU A 100 7.16 6.04 -10.82
C LEU A 100 6.98 7.54 -10.52
N GLU A 101 5.84 8.13 -10.88
CA GLU A 101 5.53 9.52 -10.54
C GLU A 101 5.38 9.72 -9.03
N PHE A 102 4.72 8.79 -8.32
CA PHE A 102 4.69 8.77 -6.84
C PHE A 102 6.10 8.76 -6.26
N TRP A 103 6.97 7.89 -6.79
CA TRP A 103 8.36 7.84 -6.34
C TRP A 103 9.07 9.18 -6.60
N LYS A 104 8.99 9.75 -7.81
CA LYS A 104 9.63 11.04 -8.16
C LYS A 104 9.15 12.18 -7.27
N LYS A 105 7.84 12.27 -7.01
CA LYS A 105 7.19 13.32 -6.20
C LYS A 105 7.78 13.42 -4.79
N HIS A 106 8.20 12.30 -4.21
CA HIS A 106 8.61 12.22 -2.81
C HIS A 106 10.12 12.07 -2.59
N GLN A 107 10.96 12.39 -3.58
CA GLN A 107 12.42 12.28 -3.41
C GLN A 107 12.99 13.25 -2.36
N ASN A 108 12.28 14.35 -2.08
CA ASN A 108 12.64 15.30 -1.01
C ASN A 108 11.96 14.99 0.34
N THR A 109 11.06 14.00 0.40
CA THR A 109 10.41 13.59 1.65
C THR A 109 11.42 12.85 2.52
N SER A 110 11.47 13.21 3.81
CA SER A 110 12.34 12.53 4.76
C SER A 110 11.77 11.15 5.16
N LEU A 111 12.60 10.24 5.67
CA LEU A 111 12.09 8.97 6.21
C LEU A 111 11.13 9.20 7.38
N LYS A 112 11.40 10.20 8.24
CA LYS A 112 10.52 10.56 9.35
C LYS A 112 9.14 10.97 8.86
N GLU A 113 9.10 11.91 7.91
CA GLU A 113 7.85 12.41 7.31
C GLU A 113 7.10 11.29 6.59
N ALA A 114 7.80 10.43 5.82
CA ALA A 114 7.19 9.28 5.15
C ALA A 114 6.53 8.30 6.15
N THR A 115 7.15 8.09 7.31
CA THR A 115 6.56 7.30 8.40
C THR A 115 5.31 7.96 8.96
N GLU A 116 5.37 9.27 9.26
CA GLU A 116 4.24 10.02 9.82
C GLU A 116 3.02 10.02 8.89
N ILE A 117 3.20 10.34 7.61
CA ILE A 117 2.09 10.36 6.65
C ILE A 117 1.56 8.95 6.34
N PHE A 118 2.42 7.93 6.35
CA PHE A 118 1.98 6.54 6.21
C PHE A 118 1.11 6.11 7.40
N HIS A 119 1.48 6.46 8.63
CA HIS A 119 0.71 6.14 9.83
C HIS A 119 -0.64 6.86 9.82
N GLN A 120 -0.65 8.15 9.50
CA GLN A 120 -1.89 8.92 9.41
C GLN A 120 -2.81 8.33 8.34
N SER A 121 -2.31 8.10 7.13
CA SER A 121 -3.14 7.55 6.05
C SER A 121 -3.64 6.13 6.31
N HIS A 122 -2.92 5.31 7.09
CA HIS A 122 -3.44 4.03 7.55
C HIS A 122 -4.66 4.22 8.45
N GLN A 123 -4.58 5.15 9.41
CA GLN A 123 -5.71 5.48 10.29
C GLN A 123 -6.89 6.01 9.47
N ASP A 124 -6.65 6.93 8.54
CA ASP A 124 -7.71 7.48 7.67
C ASP A 124 -8.43 6.38 6.87
N VAL A 125 -7.69 5.37 6.37
CA VAL A 125 -8.27 4.22 5.67
C VAL A 125 -9.10 3.34 6.61
N LEU A 126 -8.67 3.14 7.86
CA LEU A 126 -9.45 2.39 8.85
C LEU A 126 -10.72 3.13 9.24
N ASP A 127 -10.63 4.44 9.46
CA ASP A 127 -11.77 5.29 9.81
C ASP A 127 -12.79 5.29 8.67
N LEU A 128 -12.33 5.42 7.43
CA LEU A 128 -13.19 5.30 6.25
C LEU A 128 -13.84 3.92 6.16
N ALA A 129 -13.07 2.84 6.34
CA ALA A 129 -13.61 1.47 6.33
C ALA A 129 -14.69 1.28 7.43
N ASP A 130 -14.55 1.97 8.55
CA ASP A 130 -15.51 1.88 9.65
C ASP A 130 -16.84 2.57 9.38
N THR A 131 -16.88 3.55 8.46
CA THR A 131 -18.15 4.18 8.04
C THR A 131 -19.07 3.25 7.26
N PHE A 132 -18.54 2.17 6.69
CA PHE A 132 -19.32 1.23 5.89
C PHE A 132 -19.90 0.10 6.73
N THR A 133 -21.03 -0.42 6.27
CA THR A 133 -21.60 -1.69 6.73
C THR A 133 -20.86 -2.89 6.11
N ASN A 134 -21.09 -4.08 6.67
CA ASN A 134 -20.54 -5.31 6.12
C ASN A 134 -21.08 -5.57 4.70
N GLU A 135 -22.36 -5.28 4.47
CA GLU A 135 -23.04 -5.43 3.19
C GLU A 135 -22.42 -4.51 2.12
N GLU A 136 -22.15 -3.25 2.45
CA GLU A 136 -21.51 -2.29 1.56
C GLU A 136 -20.09 -2.72 1.15
N LEU A 137 -19.33 -3.30 2.08
CA LEU A 137 -17.97 -3.75 1.81
C LEU A 137 -17.91 -5.08 1.06
N PHE A 138 -18.82 -6.03 1.35
CA PHE A 138 -18.67 -7.42 0.92
C PHE A 138 -19.81 -7.98 0.05
N SER A 139 -20.77 -7.14 -0.35
CA SER A 139 -21.76 -7.50 -1.36
C SER A 139 -21.39 -6.94 -2.73
N LYS A 140 -21.74 -7.68 -3.79
CA LYS A 140 -21.57 -7.21 -5.17
C LYS A 140 -22.65 -6.19 -5.51
N ASN A 141 -22.33 -5.30 -6.46
CA ASN A 141 -23.27 -4.35 -7.07
C ASN A 141 -23.92 -3.34 -6.11
N VAL A 142 -23.40 -3.17 -4.89
CA VAL A 142 -23.84 -2.11 -3.97
C VAL A 142 -23.51 -0.73 -4.55
N TYR A 143 -22.27 -0.58 -5.03
CA TYR A 143 -21.80 0.62 -5.67
C TYR A 143 -21.44 0.34 -7.13
N LYS A 144 -22.06 1.10 -8.06
CA LYS A 144 -21.82 0.95 -9.50
C LYS A 144 -20.35 1.15 -9.88
N TRP A 145 -19.67 2.09 -9.21
CA TRP A 145 -18.28 2.47 -9.44
C TRP A 145 -17.25 1.43 -8.97
N VAL A 146 -17.65 0.39 -8.20
CA VAL A 146 -16.75 -0.65 -7.66
C VAL A 146 -16.38 -1.74 -8.69
N GLY A 147 -17.05 -1.78 -9.85
CA GLY A 147 -16.62 -2.55 -11.02
C GLY A 147 -16.49 -4.07 -10.79
N GLY A 148 -17.60 -4.81 -10.82
CA GLY A 148 -17.66 -6.29 -10.87
C GLY A 148 -17.13 -7.06 -9.64
N THR A 149 -16.43 -6.41 -8.73
CA THR A 149 -15.95 -6.93 -7.44
C THR A 149 -16.74 -6.32 -6.27
N VAL A 150 -16.23 -6.46 -5.05
CA VAL A 150 -16.76 -5.87 -3.81
C VAL A 150 -15.82 -4.77 -3.30
N LEU A 151 -16.36 -3.75 -2.63
CA LEU A 151 -15.59 -2.58 -2.20
C LEU A 151 -14.43 -2.97 -1.27
N GLY A 152 -14.69 -3.88 -0.33
CA GLY A 152 -13.71 -4.40 0.61
C GLY A 152 -12.47 -5.00 -0.05
N SER A 153 -12.56 -5.47 -1.30
CA SER A 153 -11.38 -5.96 -2.03
C SER A 153 -10.33 -4.88 -2.31
N TYR A 154 -10.76 -3.63 -2.52
CA TYR A 154 -9.85 -2.49 -2.69
C TYR A 154 -9.18 -2.11 -1.36
N PHE A 155 -9.93 -2.13 -0.25
CA PHE A 155 -9.38 -1.93 1.09
C PHE A 155 -8.34 -3.02 1.43
N VAL A 156 -8.64 -4.30 1.19
CA VAL A 156 -7.67 -5.40 1.37
C VAL A 156 -6.43 -5.19 0.51
N SER A 157 -6.62 -4.76 -0.76
CA SER A 157 -5.51 -4.53 -1.69
C SER A 157 -4.61 -3.38 -1.27
N ALA A 158 -5.18 -2.30 -0.70
CA ALA A 158 -4.42 -1.13 -0.26
C ALA A 158 -3.77 -1.31 1.13
N THR A 159 -4.31 -2.19 1.97
CA THR A 159 -3.86 -2.40 3.35
C THR A 159 -3.12 -3.73 3.53
N SER A 160 -3.75 -4.74 4.16
CA SER A 160 -3.13 -5.99 4.60
C SER A 160 -2.33 -6.70 3.51
N SER A 161 -2.87 -6.79 2.29
CA SER A 161 -2.17 -7.39 1.15
C SER A 161 -0.97 -6.56 0.69
N HIS A 162 -1.05 -5.23 0.79
CA HIS A 162 0.04 -4.35 0.40
C HIS A 162 1.16 -4.35 1.44
N TYR A 163 0.81 -4.44 2.72
CA TYR A 163 1.77 -4.58 3.81
C TYR A 163 2.52 -5.91 3.73
N ASP A 164 1.86 -6.99 3.30
CA ASP A 164 2.54 -8.26 2.99
C ASP A 164 3.57 -8.11 1.86
N TRP A 165 3.25 -7.34 0.81
CA TRP A 165 4.22 -7.02 -0.24
C TRP A 165 5.41 -6.22 0.31
N ALA A 166 5.16 -5.19 1.13
CA ALA A 166 6.19 -4.36 1.73
C ALA A 166 7.12 -5.20 2.63
N MET A 167 6.55 -6.03 3.49
CA MET A 167 7.31 -6.93 4.36
C MET A 167 8.18 -7.92 3.56
N LYS A 168 7.68 -8.46 2.43
CA LYS A 168 8.49 -9.33 1.56
C LYS A 168 9.70 -8.60 0.99
N LYS A 169 9.55 -7.33 0.62
CA LYS A 169 10.65 -6.51 0.13
C LYS A 169 11.67 -6.23 1.22
N LEU A 170 11.22 -5.77 2.40
CA LEU A 170 12.11 -5.45 3.51
C LEU A 170 12.89 -6.69 4.00
N LYS A 171 12.23 -7.85 4.11
CA LYS A 171 12.90 -9.11 4.46
C LYS A 171 13.96 -9.53 3.42
N ALA A 172 13.71 -9.28 2.14
CA ALA A 172 14.69 -9.53 1.10
C ALA A 172 15.91 -8.61 1.24
N HIS A 173 15.69 -7.33 1.58
CA HIS A 173 16.77 -6.38 1.88
C HIS A 173 17.60 -6.80 3.09
N GLN A 174 16.96 -7.16 4.21
CA GLN A 174 17.67 -7.66 5.40
C GLN A 174 18.56 -8.87 5.08
N LYS A 175 18.08 -9.78 4.22
CA LYS A 175 18.89 -10.91 3.76
C LYS A 175 20.12 -10.46 2.96
N ASN A 176 19.96 -9.45 2.08
CA ASN A 176 21.07 -8.90 1.31
C ASN A 176 22.10 -8.19 2.21
N CYS A 177 21.68 -7.50 3.26
CA CYS A 177 22.58 -6.87 4.23
C CYS A 177 23.36 -7.91 5.05
N LYS A 178 22.74 -9.03 5.44
CA LYS A 178 23.40 -10.10 6.21
C LYS A 178 24.35 -10.99 5.40
N ALA A 179 24.18 -11.01 4.08
CA ALA A 179 25.02 -11.79 3.17
C ALA A 179 26.29 -11.05 2.71
N LYS A 180 26.43 -9.78 3.11
CA LYS A 180 27.62 -8.95 2.90
C LYS A 180 28.48 -8.98 4.16
#